data_AF-A0A9N9IVP5-F1
#
_entry.id   AF-A0A9N9IVP5-F1
#
_cell.length_a   1.000
_cell.length_b   1.000
_cell.length_c   1.000
_cell.angle_alpha   90.00
_cell.angle_beta   90.00
_cell.angle_gamma   90.00
#
_symmetry.space_group_name_H-M   'P 1'
#
loop_
_entity.id
_entity.type
_entity.pdbx_description
1 polymer ?
#
loop_
_entity_poly.entity_id
_entity_poly.type
_entity_poly.pdbx_seq_one_letter_code
_entity_poly.pdbx_strand_id
1 'polypeptide(L)'
;DLPKDVIKAIIIKASEALEQVSIKFRSEDISEGLETLVNHCQNITHLSLSAYTGQVDIASVISIISLLKNITHLKLSFGNINVGDELENEFSKLQLEKLQYLELINFDIKSLKGYLSKCCSPLSTIITNFIEETNLSIFLDFSKERNTLKWVGFDFIHPHPEKYLEVYRRMNETVEGHFQIFPAKQ
;
A
#
# COMPACT_ATOMS: atom_id res chain seq x y z
N ASP A 1 14.17 -18.37 0.76
CA ASP A 1 14.36 -17.20 1.64
C ASP A 1 15.83 -17.04 1.99
N LEU A 2 16.37 -15.82 1.82
CA LEU A 2 17.71 -15.49 2.29
C LEU A 2 17.69 -15.32 3.82
N PRO A 3 18.77 -15.67 4.54
CA PRO A 3 18.88 -15.35 5.96
C PRO A 3 18.81 -13.83 6.20
N LYS A 4 18.25 -13.41 7.33
CA LYS A 4 18.08 -11.98 7.64
C LYS A 4 19.38 -11.18 7.62
N ASP A 5 20.47 -11.77 8.12
CA ASP A 5 21.78 -11.10 8.13
C ASP A 5 22.34 -10.90 6.72
N VAL A 6 22.01 -11.79 5.79
CA VAL A 6 22.37 -11.63 4.37
C VAL A 6 21.57 -10.49 3.75
N ILE A 7 20.26 -10.40 4.03
CA ILE A 7 19.41 -9.30 3.56
C ILE A 7 19.96 -7.95 4.06
N LYS A 8 20.30 -7.86 5.36
CA LYS A 8 20.89 -6.66 5.94
C LYS A 8 22.23 -6.29 5.31
N ALA A 9 23.11 -7.27 5.12
CA ALA A 9 24.40 -7.03 4.50
C ALA A 9 24.25 -6.49 3.06
N ILE A 10 23.27 -7.00 2.30
CA ILE A 10 22.94 -6.49 0.97
C ILE A 10 22.45 -5.03 1.05
N ILE A 11 21.51 -4.72 1.95
CA ILE A 11 20.97 -3.36 2.14
C ILE A 11 22.10 -2.38 2.49
N ILE A 12 22.92 -2.72 3.48
CA ILE A 12 24.05 -1.89 3.93
C ILE A 12 25.06 -1.69 2.80
N LYS A 13 25.34 -2.73 2.02
CA LYS A 13 26.29 -2.66 0.91
C LYS A 13 25.77 -1.81 -0.25
N ALA A 14 24.48 -1.87 -0.54
CA ALA A 14 23.83 -1.07 -1.57
C ALA A 14 23.74 0.41 -1.16
N SER A 15 23.42 0.67 0.11
CA SER A 15 23.29 2.01 0.70
C SER A 15 22.46 2.95 -0.21
N GLU A 16 22.96 4.14 -0.50
CA GLU A 16 22.27 5.18 -1.28
C GLU A 16 22.07 4.84 -2.76
N ALA A 17 22.69 3.76 -3.27
CA ALA A 17 22.43 3.28 -4.63
C ALA A 17 21.10 2.54 -4.76
N LEU A 18 20.44 2.21 -3.64
CA LEU A 18 19.20 1.46 -3.63
C LEU A 18 17.99 2.39 -3.80
N GLU A 19 17.40 2.37 -4.99
CA GLU A 19 16.20 3.17 -5.32
C GLU A 19 14.90 2.37 -5.29
N GLN A 20 14.98 1.05 -5.54
CA GLN A 20 13.83 0.17 -5.62
C GLN A 20 14.06 -1.10 -4.82
N VAL A 21 13.09 -1.44 -3.97
CA VAL A 21 13.21 -2.54 -3.02
C VAL A 21 11.93 -3.36 -3.04
N SER A 22 12.06 -4.66 -3.28
CA SER A 22 10.97 -5.62 -3.08
C SER A 22 11.49 -6.76 -2.21
N ILE A 23 11.01 -6.83 -0.98
CA ILE A 23 11.48 -7.81 0.02
C ILE A 23 10.29 -8.50 0.67
N LYS A 24 10.43 -9.81 0.84
CA LYS A 24 9.54 -10.62 1.68
C LYS A 24 10.25 -10.91 3.00
N PHE A 25 9.69 -10.42 4.10
CA PHE A 25 10.18 -10.68 5.45
C PHE A 25 9.34 -11.77 6.12
N ARG A 26 9.94 -12.45 7.11
CA ARG A 26 9.15 -13.09 8.18
C ARG A 26 8.55 -11.97 9.04
N SER A 27 7.36 -12.18 9.61
CA SER A 27 6.69 -11.10 10.33
C SER A 27 7.51 -10.60 11.53
N GLU A 28 8.28 -11.46 12.19
CA GLU A 28 9.15 -11.09 13.30
C GLU A 28 10.39 -10.26 12.91
N ASP A 29 10.81 -10.32 11.64
CA ASP A 29 12.03 -9.65 11.15
C ASP A 29 11.71 -8.33 10.40
N ILE A 30 10.43 -8.01 10.16
CA ILE A 30 10.04 -6.91 9.26
C ILE A 30 10.48 -5.53 9.79
N SER A 31 10.29 -5.26 11.08
CA SER A 31 10.66 -3.98 11.69
C SER A 31 12.17 -3.79 11.64
N GLU A 32 12.94 -4.82 12.01
CA GLU A 32 14.41 -4.80 11.98
C GLU A 32 14.97 -4.62 10.56
N GLY A 33 14.35 -5.30 9.57
CA GLY A 33 14.68 -5.15 8.17
C GLY A 33 14.38 -3.74 7.63
N LEU A 34 13.24 -3.16 8.03
CA LEU A 34 12.84 -1.80 7.67
C LEU A 34 13.73 -0.74 8.30
N GLU A 35 14.09 -0.88 9.59
CA GLU A 35 15.05 0.00 10.26
C GLU A 35 16.39 0.01 9.51
N THR A 36 16.84 -1.15 9.05
CA THR A 36 18.07 -1.25 8.25
C THR A 36 17.92 -0.50 6.92
N LEU A 37 16.78 -0.61 6.24
CA LEU A 37 16.51 0.16 5.01
C LEU A 37 16.54 1.67 5.26
N VAL A 38 15.81 2.13 6.27
CA VAL A 38 15.76 3.56 6.60
C VAL A 38 17.14 4.09 6.97
N ASN A 39 17.94 3.35 7.74
CA ASN A 39 19.22 3.86 8.20
C ASN A 39 20.30 3.95 7.11
N HIS A 40 20.14 3.23 5.99
CA HIS A 40 21.20 3.09 4.98
C HIS A 40 20.80 3.51 3.55
N CYS A 41 19.50 3.61 3.25
CA CYS A 41 18.98 3.76 1.90
C CYS A 41 17.90 4.86 1.85
N GLN A 42 18.30 6.13 1.89
CA GLN A 42 17.36 7.27 1.89
C GLN A 42 16.81 7.61 0.48
N ASN A 43 17.44 7.09 -0.56
CA ASN A 43 17.03 7.30 -1.96
C ASN A 43 15.92 6.35 -2.46
N ILE A 44 15.35 5.50 -1.60
CA ILE A 44 14.29 4.58 -2.02
C ILE A 44 13.07 5.37 -2.50
N THR A 45 12.66 5.08 -3.74
CA THR A 45 11.46 5.63 -4.38
C THR A 45 10.37 4.58 -4.55
N HIS A 46 10.74 3.29 -4.61
CA HIS A 46 9.79 2.18 -4.75
C HIS A 46 10.02 1.15 -3.64
N LEU A 47 8.99 0.88 -2.86
CA LEU A 47 9.05 -0.08 -1.76
C LEU A 47 7.89 -1.07 -1.85
N SER A 48 8.22 -2.35 -1.96
CA SER A 48 7.30 -3.48 -1.91
C SER A 48 7.66 -4.39 -0.76
N LEU A 49 6.76 -4.51 0.21
CA LEU A 49 6.94 -5.33 1.40
C LEU A 49 5.85 -6.37 1.49
N SER A 50 6.26 -7.60 1.80
CA SER A 50 5.32 -8.66 2.13
C SER A 50 5.77 -9.48 3.33
N ALA A 51 4.81 -9.92 4.13
CA ALA A 51 5.02 -10.81 5.26
C ALA A 51 3.74 -11.61 5.50
N TYR A 52 3.79 -12.93 5.30
CA TYR A 52 2.59 -13.80 5.33
C TYR A 52 2.56 -14.77 6.51
N THR A 53 3.60 -14.78 7.35
CA THR A 53 3.77 -15.76 8.44
C THR A 53 3.90 -15.06 9.78
N GLY A 54 2.88 -15.18 10.63
CA GLY A 54 2.86 -14.54 11.95
C GLY A 54 2.24 -13.13 11.94
N GLN A 55 2.09 -12.56 13.14
CA GLN A 55 1.46 -11.27 13.36
C GLN A 55 2.45 -10.12 13.06
N VAL A 56 2.04 -9.18 12.22
CA VAL A 56 2.80 -7.96 11.92
C VAL A 56 2.37 -6.83 12.85
N ASP A 57 3.33 -6.20 13.52
CA ASP A 57 3.14 -4.92 14.21
C ASP A 57 3.11 -3.77 13.18
N ILE A 58 1.92 -3.47 12.71
CA ILE A 58 1.71 -2.48 11.66
C ILE A 58 1.99 -1.05 12.11
N ALA A 59 1.82 -0.73 13.39
CA ALA A 59 2.10 0.60 13.92
C ALA A 59 3.60 0.92 13.80
N SER A 60 4.44 -0.05 14.16
CA SER A 60 5.89 0.03 13.96
C SER A 60 6.25 0.13 12.48
N VAL A 61 5.68 -0.73 11.63
CA VAL A 61 5.92 -0.70 10.17
C VAL A 61 5.59 0.66 9.56
N ILE A 62 4.41 1.22 9.85
CA ILE A 62 3.99 2.53 9.31
C ILE A 62 4.88 3.66 9.83
N SER A 63 5.25 3.63 11.10
CA SER A 63 6.14 4.62 11.71
C SER A 63 7.51 4.63 11.02
N ILE A 64 8.07 3.46 10.74
CA ILE A 64 9.37 3.32 10.07
C ILE A 64 9.26 3.74 8.59
N ILE A 65 8.25 3.27 7.85
CA ILE A 65 8.06 3.65 6.43
C ILE A 65 7.91 5.16 6.27
N SER A 66 7.27 5.84 7.22
CA SER A 66 7.09 7.29 7.20
C SER A 66 8.40 8.08 7.23
N LEU A 67 9.52 7.45 7.56
CA LEU A 67 10.86 8.04 7.51
C LEU A 67 11.43 8.07 6.08
N LEU A 68 10.91 7.27 5.15
CA LEU A 68 11.35 7.23 3.75
C LEU A 68 10.65 8.33 2.93
N LYS A 69 11.25 9.53 2.90
CA LYS A 69 10.61 10.73 2.32
C LYS A 69 10.55 10.76 0.79
N ASN A 70 11.24 9.84 0.11
CA ASN A 70 11.33 9.80 -1.35
C ASN A 70 10.38 8.79 -2.00
N ILE A 71 9.57 8.07 -1.21
CA ILE A 71 8.66 7.04 -1.73
C ILE A 71 7.61 7.66 -2.66
N THR A 72 7.58 7.13 -3.88
CA THR A 72 6.58 7.41 -4.91
C THR A 72 5.68 6.20 -5.16
N HIS A 73 6.18 5.00 -4.90
CA HIS A 73 5.45 3.74 -5.06
C HIS A 73 5.57 2.90 -3.79
N LEU A 74 4.42 2.61 -3.16
CA LEU A 74 4.35 1.77 -1.98
C LEU A 74 3.43 0.59 -2.23
N LYS A 75 3.92 -0.61 -1.95
CA LYS A 75 3.15 -1.85 -1.92
C LYS A 75 3.32 -2.54 -0.59
N LEU A 76 2.21 -2.80 0.10
CA LEU A 76 2.18 -3.54 1.35
C LEU A 76 1.27 -4.77 1.17
N SER A 77 1.75 -5.94 1.56
CA SER A 77 0.97 -7.17 1.53
C SER A 77 1.26 -8.03 2.75
N PHE A 78 0.38 -7.96 3.76
CA PHE A 78 0.58 -8.69 5.01
C PHE A 78 -0.50 -9.75 5.23
N GLY A 79 -0.12 -10.94 5.72
CA GLY A 79 -1.05 -12.06 5.88
C GLY A 79 -1.92 -11.92 7.14
N ASN A 80 -1.29 -11.65 8.27
CA ASN A 80 -1.95 -11.46 9.55
C ASN A 80 -1.43 -10.18 10.20
N ILE A 81 -2.27 -9.16 10.24
CA ILE A 81 -1.95 -7.85 10.82
C ILE A 81 -2.55 -7.83 12.24
N ASN A 82 -1.87 -7.20 13.20
CA ASN A 82 -2.52 -6.88 14.47
C ASN A 82 -3.67 -5.87 14.24
N VAL A 83 -4.88 -6.37 13.99
CA VAL A 83 -6.07 -5.54 13.76
C VAL A 83 -6.70 -5.16 15.10
N GLY A 84 -6.10 -4.19 15.78
CA GLY A 84 -6.82 -3.42 16.79
C GLY A 84 -7.70 -2.36 16.12
N ASP A 85 -8.67 -1.79 16.86
CA ASP A 85 -9.49 -0.63 16.41
C ASP A 85 -8.64 0.59 15.98
N GLU A 86 -7.33 0.54 16.26
CA GLU A 86 -6.34 1.58 15.96
C GLU A 86 -5.77 1.51 14.53
N LEU A 87 -6.06 0.49 13.73
CA LEU A 87 -5.47 0.34 12.38
C LEU A 87 -5.77 1.54 11.46
N GLU A 88 -7.01 2.06 11.52
CA GLU A 88 -7.41 3.29 10.82
C GLU A 88 -6.57 4.50 11.25
N ASN A 89 -6.30 4.62 12.55
CA ASN A 89 -5.52 5.70 13.11
C ASN A 89 -4.04 5.58 12.72
N GLU A 90 -3.47 4.38 12.73
CA GLU A 90 -2.07 4.16 12.36
C GLU A 90 -1.83 4.49 10.88
N PHE A 91 -2.67 4.01 9.98
CA PHE A 91 -2.52 4.33 8.55
C PHE A 91 -2.66 5.82 8.25
N SER A 92 -3.47 6.54 9.03
CA SER A 92 -3.60 8.00 8.90
C SER A 92 -2.30 8.76 9.25
N LYS A 93 -1.34 8.12 9.93
CA LYS A 93 -0.02 8.69 10.27
C LYS A 93 0.98 8.54 9.12
N LEU A 94 0.68 7.74 8.10
CA LEU A 94 1.57 7.53 6.96
C LEU A 94 1.66 8.81 6.12
N GLN A 95 2.75 9.56 6.28
CA GLN A 95 2.96 10.85 5.61
C GLN A 95 4.01 10.72 4.49
N LEU A 96 3.54 10.28 3.32
CA LEU A 96 4.38 10.13 2.12
C LEU A 96 4.02 11.18 1.07
N GLU A 97 4.63 12.36 1.15
CA GLU A 97 4.27 13.54 0.35
C GLU A 97 4.44 13.35 -1.17
N LYS A 98 5.31 12.43 -1.59
CA LYS A 98 5.60 12.16 -3.00
C LYS A 98 4.86 10.94 -3.56
N LEU A 99 4.01 10.28 -2.76
CA LEU A 99 3.36 9.04 -3.16
C LEU A 99 2.43 9.27 -4.38
N GLN A 100 2.59 8.42 -5.38
CA GLN A 100 1.82 8.44 -6.63
C GLN A 100 1.08 7.12 -6.86
N TYR A 101 1.59 6.03 -6.28
CA TYR A 101 1.04 4.68 -6.37
C TYR A 101 0.99 4.02 -5.00
N LEU A 102 -0.16 3.48 -4.64
CA LEU A 102 -0.38 2.74 -3.41
C LEU A 102 -1.06 1.40 -3.71
N GLU A 103 -0.44 0.30 -3.31
CA GLU A 103 -1.05 -1.04 -3.34
C GLU A 103 -1.12 -1.60 -1.92
N LEU A 104 -2.33 -1.87 -1.44
CA LEU A 104 -2.60 -2.43 -0.12
C LEU A 104 -3.33 -3.76 -0.26
N ILE A 105 -2.60 -4.84 -0.03
CA ILE A 105 -3.11 -6.21 -0.07
C ILE A 105 -3.32 -6.75 1.36
N ASN A 106 -4.51 -7.27 1.62
CA ASN A 106 -5.05 -7.75 2.89
C ASN A 106 -5.20 -6.64 3.95
N PHE A 107 -5.54 -5.44 3.52
CA PHE A 107 -5.92 -4.33 4.40
C PHE A 107 -7.41 -4.10 4.31
N ASP A 108 -8.01 -3.71 5.43
CA ASP A 108 -9.40 -3.29 5.43
C ASP A 108 -9.60 -1.91 4.78
N ILE A 109 -10.83 -1.65 4.34
CA ILE A 109 -11.19 -0.39 3.69
C ILE A 109 -11.15 0.81 4.65
N LYS A 110 -11.29 0.57 5.96
CA LYS A 110 -11.25 1.64 6.98
C LYS A 110 -9.86 2.24 7.09
N SER A 111 -8.83 1.39 7.04
CA SER A 111 -7.42 1.78 7.03
C SER A 111 -7.11 2.69 5.84
N LEU A 112 -7.60 2.31 4.66
CA LEU A 112 -7.47 3.13 3.46
C LEU A 112 -8.22 4.46 3.59
N LYS A 113 -9.44 4.45 4.15
CA LYS A 113 -10.20 5.68 4.42
C LYS A 113 -9.44 6.63 5.34
N GLY A 114 -8.89 6.12 6.45
CA GLY A 114 -8.09 6.87 7.40
C GLY A 114 -6.87 7.53 6.72
N TYR A 115 -6.15 6.77 5.91
CA TYR A 115 -5.05 7.28 5.10
C TYR A 115 -5.49 8.39 4.12
N LEU A 116 -6.51 8.12 3.30
CA LEU A 116 -6.95 9.05 2.25
C LEU A 116 -7.45 10.39 2.83
N SER A 117 -8.10 10.37 4.00
CA SER A 117 -8.60 11.58 4.68
C SER A 117 -7.50 12.58 5.06
N LYS A 118 -6.25 12.13 5.22
CA LYS A 118 -5.08 12.96 5.56
C LYS A 118 -4.03 12.99 4.45
N CYS A 119 -4.27 12.27 3.35
CA CYS A 119 -3.33 12.14 2.25
C CYS A 119 -3.21 13.48 1.51
N CYS A 120 -2.00 14.02 1.45
CA CYS A 120 -1.64 15.23 0.70
C CYS A 120 -0.74 14.94 -0.50
N SER A 121 -0.53 13.67 -0.82
CA SER A 121 0.37 13.23 -1.90
C SER A 121 -0.31 13.32 -3.27
N PRO A 122 0.45 13.39 -4.38
CA PRO A 122 -0.09 13.36 -5.73
C PRO A 122 -0.54 11.94 -6.14
N LEU A 123 -1.25 11.25 -5.24
CA LEU A 123 -1.69 9.87 -5.40
C LEU A 123 -2.61 9.76 -6.62
N SER A 124 -2.18 8.94 -7.58
CA SER A 124 -2.84 8.77 -8.87
C SER A 124 -3.40 7.38 -9.08
N THR A 125 -2.83 6.39 -8.38
CA THR A 125 -3.20 4.98 -8.51
C THR A 125 -3.33 4.35 -7.14
N ILE A 126 -4.45 3.67 -6.90
CA ILE A 126 -4.68 2.88 -5.69
C ILE A 126 -5.07 1.47 -6.10
N ILE A 127 -4.45 0.46 -5.52
CA ILE A 127 -4.81 -0.95 -5.69
C ILE A 127 -5.12 -1.57 -4.33
N THR A 128 -6.20 -2.34 -4.27
CA THR A 128 -6.59 -3.11 -3.06
C THR A 128 -7.29 -4.42 -3.46
N ASN A 129 -7.47 -5.37 -2.53
CA ASN A 129 -8.07 -6.67 -2.84
C ASN A 129 -9.51 -6.56 -3.34
N PHE A 130 -10.35 -5.92 -2.53
CA PHE A 130 -11.79 -5.96 -2.74
C PHE A 130 -12.45 -4.71 -2.18
N ILE A 131 -13.37 -4.17 -2.96
CA ILE A 131 -14.21 -3.04 -2.57
C ILE A 131 -15.65 -3.36 -2.96
N GLU A 132 -16.55 -3.12 -2.01
CA GLU A 132 -17.98 -3.09 -2.27
C GLU A 132 -18.37 -1.76 -2.93
N GLU A 133 -19.41 -1.76 -3.78
CA GLU A 133 -19.93 -0.54 -4.43
C GLU A 133 -20.24 0.57 -3.41
N THR A 134 -20.69 0.19 -2.21
CA THR A 134 -21.00 1.09 -1.08
C THR A 134 -19.79 1.89 -0.58
N ASN A 135 -18.57 1.40 -0.80
CA ASN A 135 -17.33 2.02 -0.33
C ASN A 135 -16.66 2.91 -1.40
N LEU A 136 -17.24 3.02 -2.60
CA LEU A 136 -16.70 3.88 -3.67
C LEU A 136 -16.65 5.36 -3.29
N SER A 137 -17.53 5.80 -2.39
CA SER A 137 -17.57 7.19 -1.90
C SER A 137 -16.22 7.66 -1.37
N ILE A 138 -15.45 6.80 -0.71
CA ILE A 138 -14.12 7.11 -0.17
C ILE A 138 -13.17 7.61 -1.27
N PHE A 139 -13.22 6.98 -2.46
CA PHE A 139 -12.39 7.37 -3.60
C PHE A 139 -12.93 8.59 -4.32
N LEU A 140 -14.25 8.72 -4.41
CA LEU A 140 -14.91 9.88 -5.00
C LEU A 140 -14.62 11.14 -4.20
N ASP A 141 -14.70 11.08 -2.87
CA ASP A 141 -14.41 12.19 -1.98
C ASP A 141 -12.95 12.62 -2.14
N PHE A 142 -12.01 11.67 -2.07
CA PHE A 142 -10.59 11.95 -2.32
C PHE A 142 -10.34 12.52 -3.73
N SER A 143 -10.97 11.96 -4.76
CA SER A 143 -10.82 12.42 -6.14
C SER A 143 -11.34 13.83 -6.34
N LYS A 144 -12.46 14.21 -5.70
CA LYS A 144 -13.03 15.56 -5.78
C LYS A 144 -12.16 16.57 -5.05
N GLU A 145 -11.58 16.19 -3.91
CA GLU A 145 -10.72 17.07 -3.12
C GLU A 145 -9.33 17.27 -3.74
N ARG A 146 -8.72 16.19 -4.26
CA ARG A 146 -7.32 16.21 -4.73
C ARG A 146 -7.19 16.33 -6.24
N ASN A 147 -8.16 15.82 -7.00
CA ASN A 147 -8.14 15.79 -8.47
C ASN A 147 -6.87 15.15 -9.07
N THR A 148 -6.20 14.26 -8.33
CA THR A 148 -4.99 13.54 -8.77
C THR A 148 -5.26 12.08 -9.06
N LEU A 149 -6.28 11.49 -8.44
CA LEU A 149 -6.64 10.08 -8.60
C LEU A 149 -7.12 9.82 -10.03
N LYS A 150 -6.51 8.83 -10.69
CA LYS A 150 -6.82 8.43 -12.06
C LYS A 150 -7.28 6.98 -12.14
N TRP A 151 -6.73 6.14 -11.28
CA TRP A 151 -6.85 4.69 -11.39
C TRP A 151 -7.12 4.06 -10.03
N VAL A 152 -8.17 3.25 -9.97
CA VAL A 152 -8.47 2.41 -8.81
C VAL A 152 -8.57 0.96 -9.28
N GLY A 153 -7.60 0.15 -8.88
CA GLY A 153 -7.50 -1.25 -9.26
C GLY A 153 -7.95 -2.19 -8.15
N PHE A 154 -8.65 -3.26 -8.52
CA PHE A 154 -9.04 -4.31 -7.57
C PHE A 154 -8.36 -5.64 -7.91
N ASP A 155 -7.72 -6.24 -6.91
CA ASP A 155 -7.04 -7.53 -6.98
C ASP A 155 -7.95 -8.64 -6.44
N PHE A 156 -8.83 -9.13 -7.32
CA PHE A 156 -9.73 -10.22 -7.00
C PHE A 156 -8.99 -11.56 -7.03
N ILE A 157 -8.78 -12.14 -5.85
CA ILE A 157 -8.43 -13.57 -5.74
C ILE A 157 -9.73 -14.38 -5.83
N HIS A 158 -10.40 -14.37 -6.99
CA HIS A 158 -11.59 -15.20 -7.21
C HIS A 158 -11.50 -16.00 -8.52
N PRO A 159 -11.96 -17.27 -8.53
CA PRO A 159 -11.81 -18.18 -9.66
C PRO A 159 -12.74 -17.87 -10.85
N HIS A 160 -13.61 -16.86 -10.76
CA HIS A 160 -14.61 -16.54 -11.80
C HIS A 160 -14.68 -15.03 -12.11
N PRO A 161 -13.66 -14.47 -12.79
CA PRO A 161 -13.57 -13.03 -13.07
C PRO A 161 -14.74 -12.51 -13.92
N GLU A 162 -15.30 -13.35 -14.80
CA GLU A 162 -16.48 -13.03 -15.63
C GLU A 162 -17.71 -12.57 -14.83
N LYS A 163 -17.88 -13.01 -13.57
CA LYS A 163 -19.01 -12.57 -12.73
C LYS A 163 -18.87 -11.12 -12.24
N TYR A 164 -17.67 -10.54 -12.34
CA TYR A 164 -17.37 -9.22 -11.83
C TYR A 164 -17.33 -8.15 -12.92
N LEU A 165 -17.34 -8.53 -14.21
CA LEU A 165 -17.34 -7.56 -15.32
C LEU A 165 -18.49 -6.57 -15.22
N GLU A 166 -19.68 -7.05 -14.88
CA GLU A 166 -20.86 -6.21 -14.71
C GLU A 166 -20.78 -5.30 -13.47
N VAL A 167 -20.13 -5.77 -12.40
CA VAL A 167 -19.83 -4.96 -11.22
C VAL A 167 -18.87 -3.83 -11.60
N TYR A 168 -17.76 -4.15 -12.27
CA TYR A 168 -16.81 -3.14 -12.77
C TYR A 168 -17.46 -2.12 -13.69
N ARG A 169 -18.38 -2.55 -14.55
CA ARG A 169 -19.13 -1.65 -15.44
C ARG A 169 -19.95 -0.65 -14.63
N ARG A 170 -20.81 -1.11 -13.71
CA ARG A 170 -21.62 -0.24 -12.84
C ARG A 170 -20.77 0.70 -11.98
N MET A 171 -19.68 0.18 -11.43
CA MET A 171 -18.76 0.99 -10.64
C MET A 171 -18.12 2.09 -11.49
N ASN A 172 -17.65 1.78 -12.72
CA ASN A 172 -17.11 2.77 -13.64
C ASN A 172 -18.14 3.82 -14.07
N GLU A 173 -19.39 3.42 -14.33
CA GLU A 173 -20.49 4.36 -14.59
C GLU A 173 -20.73 5.31 -13.40
N THR A 174 -20.54 4.82 -12.17
CA THR A 174 -20.70 5.63 -10.94
C THR A 174 -19.59 6.66 -10.76
N VAL A 175 -18.37 6.36 -11.21
CA VAL A 175 -17.18 7.20 -11.01
C VAL A 175 -16.75 7.95 -12.27
N GLU A 176 -17.58 7.93 -13.31
CA GLU A 176 -17.30 8.56 -14.60
C GLU A 176 -16.92 10.03 -14.42
N GLY A 177 -15.85 10.44 -15.12
CA GLY A 177 -15.30 11.80 -15.02
C GLY A 177 -14.38 12.05 -13.81
N HIS A 178 -14.23 11.08 -12.90
CA HIS A 178 -13.33 11.18 -11.74
C HIS A 178 -12.09 10.29 -11.90
N PHE A 179 -12.28 8.98 -12.02
CA PHE A 179 -11.20 8.01 -12.18
C PHE A 179 -11.73 6.75 -12.88
N GLN A 180 -10.84 5.87 -13.32
CA GLN A 180 -11.20 4.58 -13.92
C GLN A 180 -10.95 3.43 -12.94
N ILE A 181 -11.89 2.50 -12.90
CA ILE A 181 -11.81 1.27 -12.13
C ILE A 181 -11.42 0.11 -13.06
N PHE A 182 -10.47 -0.71 -12.63
CA PHE A 182 -9.96 -1.82 -13.44
C PHE A 182 -9.56 -3.05 -12.60
N PRO A 183 -9.49 -4.25 -13.21
CA PRO A 183 -8.88 -5.42 -12.57
C PRO A 183 -7.35 -5.26 -12.52
N ALA A 184 -6.78 -5.25 -11.31
CA ALA A 184 -5.36 -4.96 -11.08
C ALA A 184 -4.43 -6.16 -11.36
N LYS A 185 -4.93 -7.38 -11.24
CA LYS A 185 -4.22 -8.62 -11.62
C LYS A 185 -5.13 -9.53 -12.43
N GLN A 186 -4.60 -10.01 -13.54
CA GLN A 186 -5.06 -11.18 -14.30
C GLN A 186 -3.94 -12.21 -14.29
#